data_AF-A0A5N6RX18-F1
#
_entry.id   AF-A0A5N6RX18-F1
#
_cell.length_a   1.000
_cell.length_b   1.000
_cell.length_c   1.000
_cell.angle_alpha   90.00
_cell.angle_beta   90.00
_cell.angle_gamma   90.00
#
_symmetry.space_group_name_H-M   'P 1'
#
loop_
_entity.id
_entity.type
_entity.pdbx_description
1 polymer ?
#
loop_
_entity_poly.entity_id
_entity_poly.type
_entity_poly.pdbx_seq_one_letter_code
_entity_poly.pdbx_strand_id
1 'polypeptide(L)'
;MLRKKYNRVESGADKLYNAVIDNSNPYDNMEKALEQVGLELTTELVVEVLHRLRFEEKIAFRFFTWAGHRESYEHEPQAYTDMIDMLSSTRYKVKQSRIVCDLLDDMKRREKSTVPVEVLLKILRRCTDKLS
;
A
#
# COMPACT_ATOMS: atom_id res chain seq x y z
N MET A 1 15.80 32.69 -2.15
CA MET A 1 14.67 32.55 -1.20
C MET A 1 14.66 31.13 -0.65
N LEU A 2 15.07 30.96 0.60
CA LEU A 2 15.16 29.67 1.29
C LEU A 2 13.74 29.18 1.61
N ARG A 3 13.30 28.14 0.91
CA ARG A 3 12.04 27.43 1.17
C ARG A 3 12.18 26.73 2.52
N LYS A 4 11.58 27.30 3.57
CA LYS A 4 11.46 26.66 4.89
C LYS A 4 10.90 25.24 4.68
N LYS A 5 11.70 24.21 4.97
CA LYS A 5 11.19 22.85 5.17
C LYS A 5 10.27 22.94 6.40
N TYR A 6 8.96 22.87 6.15
CA TYR A 6 8.00 22.58 7.22
C TYR A 6 8.37 21.21 7.78
N ASN A 7 8.99 21.17 8.95
CA ASN A 7 9.11 19.94 9.73
C ASN A 7 7.68 19.57 10.16
N ARG A 8 7.01 18.73 9.38
CA ARG A 8 5.77 18.07 9.81
C ARG A 8 6.14 17.20 11.00
N VAL A 9 5.49 17.41 12.14
CA VAL A 9 5.60 16.48 13.28
C VAL A 9 5.09 15.13 12.78
N GLU A 10 5.95 14.12 12.85
CA GLU A 10 5.63 12.76 12.44
C GLU A 10 4.51 12.19 13.33
N SER A 11 3.39 11.81 12.73
CA SER A 11 2.26 11.24 13.47
C SER A 11 2.53 9.81 13.95
N GLY A 12 1.71 9.28 14.86
CA GLY A 12 1.83 7.88 15.28
C GLY A 12 1.66 6.90 14.12
N ALA A 13 0.71 7.17 13.22
CA ALA A 13 0.53 6.40 12.00
C ALA A 13 1.71 6.53 11.03
N ASP A 14 2.36 7.71 10.95
CA ASP A 14 3.57 7.89 10.14
C ASP A 14 4.70 6.99 10.66
N LYS A 15 4.93 6.95 11.99
CA LYS A 15 5.95 6.09 12.61
C LYS A 15 5.70 4.61 12.37
N LEU A 16 4.47 4.14 12.58
CA LEU A 16 4.10 2.75 12.35
C LEU A 16 4.23 2.40 10.87
N TYR A 17 3.71 3.24 9.97
CA TYR A 17 3.83 3.04 8.53
C TYR A 17 5.30 2.96 8.09
N ASN A 18 6.15 3.89 8.53
CA ASN A 18 7.57 3.89 8.20
C ASN A 18 8.26 2.62 8.73
N ALA A 19 7.98 2.22 9.97
CA ALA A 19 8.50 0.96 10.53
C ALA A 19 8.08 -0.26 9.71
N VAL A 20 6.83 -0.31 9.23
CA VAL A 20 6.35 -1.38 8.34
C VAL A 20 7.10 -1.37 7.00
N ILE A 21 7.21 -0.22 6.35
CA ILE A 21 7.82 -0.11 5.01
C ILE A 21 9.33 -0.40 5.06
N ASP A 22 10.03 0.18 6.04
CA ASP A 22 11.48 0.02 6.23
C ASP A 22 11.85 -1.43 6.58
N ASN A 23 10.91 -2.23 7.09
CA ASN A 23 11.08 -3.64 7.45
C ASN A 23 10.12 -4.56 6.68
N SER A 24 9.75 -4.16 5.46
CA SER A 24 8.80 -4.90 4.62
C SER A 24 9.38 -6.18 4.01
N ASN A 25 10.71 -6.34 4.04
CA ASN A 25 11.36 -7.56 3.59
C ASN A 25 10.98 -8.75 4.49
N PRO A 26 10.67 -9.93 3.92
CA PRO A 26 10.40 -11.14 4.71
C PRO A 26 11.51 -11.55 5.69
N TYR A 27 12.77 -11.15 5.46
CA TYR A 27 13.90 -11.46 6.36
C TYR A 27 14.10 -10.41 7.47
N ASP A 28 13.46 -9.24 7.36
CA ASP A 28 13.52 -8.22 8.39
C ASP A 28 12.57 -8.55 9.53
N ASN A 29 12.92 -8.12 10.74
CA ASN A 29 12.08 -8.30 11.91
C ASN A 29 11.16 -7.08 12.10
N MET A 30 10.11 -7.02 11.27
CA MET A 30 9.08 -5.98 11.31
C MET A 30 8.42 -5.90 12.69
N GLU A 31 8.16 -7.04 13.32
CA GLU A 31 7.50 -7.14 14.61
C GLU A 31 8.32 -6.44 15.70
N LYS A 32 9.64 -6.66 15.73
CA LYS A 32 10.56 -5.96 16.64
C LYS A 32 10.64 -4.47 16.33
N ALA A 33 10.65 -4.07 15.07
CA ALA A 33 10.65 -2.66 14.69
C ALA A 33 9.37 -1.95 15.18
N LEU A 34 8.22 -2.60 15.01
CA LEU A 34 6.93 -2.10 15.48
C LEU A 34 6.84 -2.04 17.01
N GLU A 35 7.44 -2.99 17.72
CA GLU A 35 7.58 -2.93 19.18
C GLU A 35 8.42 -1.74 19.65
N GLN A 36 9.52 -1.45 18.94
CA GLN A 36 10.40 -0.32 19.24
C GLN A 36 9.76 1.04 19.00
N VAL A 37 8.74 1.12 18.12
CA VAL A 37 7.93 2.33 17.96
C VAL A 37 7.19 2.66 19.27
N GLY A 38 6.84 1.66 20.08
CA GLY A 38 6.37 1.84 21.46
C GLY A 38 5.04 2.59 21.59
N LEU A 39 4.23 2.59 20.53
CA LEU A 39 2.91 3.22 20.53
C LEU A 39 1.84 2.23 21.01
N GLU A 40 0.90 2.72 21.80
CA GLU A 40 -0.32 2.00 22.11
C GLU A 40 -1.21 1.95 20.86
N LEU A 41 -1.64 0.76 20.47
CA LEU A 41 -2.46 0.58 19.29
C LEU A 41 -3.92 0.91 19.61
N THR A 42 -4.54 1.67 18.72
CA THR A 42 -5.98 1.85 18.67
C THR A 42 -6.49 1.37 17.31
N THR A 43 -7.79 1.10 17.21
CA THR A 43 -8.41 0.70 15.94
C THR A 43 -8.19 1.75 14.87
N GLU A 44 -8.26 3.04 15.20
CA GLU A 44 -8.02 4.13 14.26
C GLU A 44 -6.60 4.11 13.70
N LEU A 45 -5.59 3.87 14.54
CA LEU A 45 -4.19 3.78 14.11
C LEU A 45 -3.96 2.58 13.19
N VAL A 46 -4.49 1.42 13.56
CA VAL A 46 -4.37 0.19 12.76
C VAL A 46 -5.02 0.38 11.39
N VAL A 47 -6.26 0.88 11.37
CA VAL A 47 -7.01 1.17 10.13
C VAL A 47 -6.29 2.21 9.26
N GLU A 48 -5.73 3.27 9.85
CA GLU A 48 -4.97 4.27 9.11
C GLU A 48 -3.74 3.65 8.41
N VAL A 49 -3.00 2.79 9.12
CA VAL A 49 -1.84 2.09 8.54
C VAL A 49 -2.27 1.12 7.44
N LEU A 50 -3.34 0.34 7.64
CA LEU A 50 -3.90 -0.55 6.60
C LEU A 50 -4.28 0.23 5.33
N HIS A 51 -4.95 1.38 5.47
CA HIS A 51 -5.33 2.23 4.34
C HIS A 51 -4.13 2.79 3.56
N ARG A 52 -2.99 3.01 4.22
CA ARG A 52 -1.74 3.40 3.56
C ARG A 52 -1.11 2.21 2.82
N LEU A 53 -1.23 1.01 3.37
CA LEU A 53 -0.75 -0.25 2.78
C LEU A 53 -1.74 -0.89 1.78
N ARG A 54 -2.79 -0.18 1.35
CA ARG A 54 -3.91 -0.70 0.53
C ARG A 54 -3.54 -1.39 -0.79
N PHE A 55 -2.29 -1.24 -1.27
CA PHE A 55 -1.79 -1.92 -2.47
C PHE A 55 -0.74 -2.99 -2.17
N GLU A 56 -0.36 -3.13 -0.90
CA GLU A 56 0.65 -4.02 -0.37
C GLU A 56 0.01 -5.09 0.51
N GLU A 57 -0.95 -5.83 -0.06
CA GLU A 57 -1.82 -6.80 0.62
C GLU A 57 -1.09 -7.76 1.58
N LYS A 58 0.10 -8.23 1.21
CA LYS A 58 0.93 -9.12 2.04
C LYS A 58 1.55 -8.41 3.24
N ILE A 59 2.05 -7.19 3.02
CA ILE A 59 2.67 -6.36 4.06
C ILE A 59 1.60 -5.93 5.06
N ALA A 60 0.45 -5.48 4.55
CA ALA A 60 -0.72 -5.15 5.34
C ALA A 60 -1.19 -6.33 6.20
N PHE A 61 -1.25 -7.53 5.63
CA PHE A 61 -1.66 -8.73 6.37
C PHE A 61 -0.68 -9.12 7.48
N ARG A 62 0.63 -8.96 7.26
CA ARG A 62 1.66 -9.16 8.31
C ARG A 62 1.51 -8.16 9.44
N PHE A 63 1.38 -6.87 9.11
CA PHE A 63 1.11 -5.82 10.10
C PHE A 63 -0.18 -6.08 10.88
N PHE A 64 -1.27 -6.45 10.18
CA PHE A 64 -2.55 -6.82 10.78
C PHE A 64 -2.38 -7.96 11.79
N THR A 65 -1.70 -9.04 11.39
CA THR A 65 -1.46 -10.19 12.25
C THR A 65 -0.63 -9.84 13.48
N TRP A 66 0.40 -8.98 13.34
CA TRP A 66 1.16 -8.49 14.50
C TRP A 66 0.27 -7.67 15.45
N ALA A 67 -0.54 -6.76 14.91
CA ALA A 67 -1.43 -5.92 15.71
C ALA A 67 -2.40 -6.77 16.54
N GLY A 68 -3.00 -7.81 15.95
CA GLY A 68 -3.91 -8.72 16.65
C GLY A 68 -3.28 -9.59 17.75
N HIS A 69 -1.95 -9.66 17.83
CA HIS A 69 -1.24 -10.38 18.91
C HIS A 69 -0.82 -9.47 20.07
N ARG A 70 -1.14 -8.18 20.03
CA ARG A 70 -0.80 -7.26 21.11
C ARG A 70 -1.75 -7.48 22.29
N GLU A 71 -1.20 -7.66 23.50
CA GLU A 71 -2.01 -7.83 24.71
C GLU A 71 -2.95 -6.64 25.00
N SER A 72 -2.56 -5.44 24.58
CA SER A 72 -3.30 -4.20 24.82
C SER A 72 -4.27 -3.82 23.69
N TYR A 73 -4.41 -4.64 22.66
CA TYR A 73 -5.24 -4.31 21.50
C TYR A 73 -5.85 -5.57 20.87
N GLU A 74 -7.15 -5.51 20.63
CA GLU A 74 -7.88 -6.53 19.87
C GLU A 74 -8.48 -5.89 18.61
N HIS A 75 -8.50 -6.63 17.51
CA HIS A 75 -9.14 -6.14 16.30
C HIS A 75 -10.63 -5.95 16.50
N GLU A 76 -11.08 -4.72 16.31
CA GLU A 76 -12.50 -4.42 16.13
C GLU A 76 -12.99 -4.82 14.72
N PRO A 77 -14.31 -4.97 14.52
CA PRO A 77 -14.89 -5.37 13.23
C PRO A 77 -14.43 -4.53 12.04
N GLN A 78 -14.13 -3.24 12.25
CA GLN A 78 -13.63 -2.35 11.20
C GLN A 78 -12.29 -2.83 10.63
N ALA A 79 -11.33 -3.21 11.48
CA ALA A 79 -10.01 -3.66 11.04
C ALA A 79 -10.11 -4.97 10.23
N TYR A 80 -10.98 -5.90 10.64
CA TYR A 80 -11.26 -7.11 9.87
C TYR A 80 -11.87 -6.80 8.51
N THR A 81 -12.84 -5.88 8.48
CA THR A 81 -13.52 -5.47 7.24
C THR A 81 -12.52 -4.91 6.24
N ASP A 82 -11.66 -3.98 6.66
CA ASP A 82 -10.65 -3.37 5.79
C ASP A 82 -9.61 -4.40 5.29
N MET A 83 -9.18 -5.31 6.16
CA MET A 83 -8.25 -6.38 5.78
C MET A 83 -8.88 -7.37 4.79
N ILE A 84 -10.15 -7.77 5.01
CA ILE A 84 -10.90 -8.63 4.10
C ILE A 84 -11.09 -7.95 2.75
N ASP A 85 -11.44 -6.67 2.73
CA ASP A 85 -11.59 -5.90 1.49
C ASP A 85 -10.28 -5.82 0.70
N MET A 86 -9.15 -5.64 1.39
CA MET A 86 -7.83 -5.67 0.78
C MET A 86 -7.45 -7.05 0.24
N LEU A 87 -7.69 -8.13 0.98
CA LEU A 87 -7.40 -9.50 0.50
C LEU A 87 -8.34 -9.94 -0.62
N SER A 88 -9.58 -9.44 -0.61
CA SER A 88 -10.57 -9.65 -1.66
C SER A 88 -10.29 -8.84 -2.93
N SER A 89 -9.23 -8.02 -2.93
CA SER A 89 -8.83 -7.18 -4.06
C SER A 89 -8.14 -7.92 -5.22
N THR A 90 -8.31 -9.25 -5.34
CA THR A 90 -8.07 -10.05 -6.58
C THR A 90 -8.50 -9.33 -7.87
N ARG A 91 -9.45 -8.39 -7.77
CA ARG A 91 -9.93 -7.47 -8.79
C ARG A 91 -8.94 -6.42 -9.32
N TYR A 92 -7.91 -5.98 -8.59
CA TYR A 92 -7.06 -4.86 -9.04
C TYR A 92 -6.02 -5.30 -10.08
N LYS A 93 -5.34 -6.43 -9.88
CA LYS A 93 -4.33 -6.97 -10.81
C LYS A 93 -4.94 -7.58 -12.08
N VAL A 94 -6.10 -8.23 -11.97
CA VAL A 94 -6.80 -8.85 -13.13
C VAL A 94 -7.48 -7.81 -14.02
N LYS A 95 -7.98 -6.68 -13.47
CA LYS A 95 -8.55 -5.59 -14.29
C LYS A 95 -7.48 -4.77 -15.01
N GLN A 96 -6.34 -4.50 -14.39
CA GLN A 96 -5.26 -3.73 -15.04
C GLN A 96 -4.62 -4.51 -16.19
N SER A 97 -4.39 -5.82 -16.05
CA SER A 97 -3.86 -6.63 -17.16
C SER A 97 -4.84 -6.71 -18.33
N ARG A 98 -6.14 -6.86 -18.05
CA ARG A 98 -7.17 -6.89 -19.09
C ARG A 98 -7.28 -5.56 -19.85
N ILE A 99 -7.22 -4.43 -19.15
CA ILE A 99 -7.23 -3.10 -19.78
C ILE A 99 -6.02 -2.89 -20.69
N VAL A 100 -4.84 -3.35 -20.28
CA VAL A 100 -3.63 -3.27 -21.12
C VAL A 100 -3.77 -4.18 -22.34
N CYS A 101 -4.28 -5.40 -22.18
CA CYS A 101 -4.50 -6.33 -23.29
C CYS A 101 -5.54 -5.81 -24.30
N ASP A 102 -6.70 -5.34 -23.82
CA ASP A 102 -7.78 -4.82 -24.68
C ASP A 102 -7.31 -3.60 -25.49
N LEU A 103 -6.47 -2.74 -24.89
CA LEU A 103 -5.88 -1.58 -25.57
C LEU A 103 -4.89 -2.00 -26.68
N LEU A 104 -4.04 -2.99 -26.40
CA LEU A 104 -3.10 -3.53 -27.39
C LEU A 104 -3.83 -4.21 -28.55
N ASP A 105 -4.92 -4.92 -28.25
CA ASP A 105 -5.78 -5.53 -29.26
C ASP A 105 -6.49 -4.47 -30.13
N ASP A 106 -6.98 -3.38 -29.55
CA ASP A 106 -7.55 -2.24 -30.27
C ASP A 106 -6.53 -1.57 -31.20
N MET A 107 -5.30 -1.39 -30.73
CA MET A 107 -4.21 -0.82 -31.52
C MET A 107 -3.84 -1.71 -32.71
N LYS A 108 -3.76 -3.02 -32.48
CA LYS A 108 -3.50 -4.04 -33.50
C LYS A 108 -4.59 -4.05 -34.57
N ARG A 109 -5.88 -4.00 -34.18
CA ARG A 109 -7.02 -3.99 -35.12
C ARG A 109 -7.09 -2.73 -35.99
N ARG A 110 -6.50 -1.62 -35.54
CA ARG A 110 -6.50 -0.33 -36.25
C ARG A 110 -5.21 -0.05 -37.02
N GLU A 111 -4.29 -1.03 -37.08
CA GLU A 111 -2.95 -0.89 -37.68
C GLU A 111 -2.15 0.31 -37.13
N LYS A 112 -2.45 0.72 -35.89
CA LYS A 112 -1.74 1.81 -35.21
C LYS A 112 -0.57 1.21 -34.43
N SER A 113 0.61 1.19 -35.05
CA SER A 113 1.83 0.58 -34.50
C SER A 113 2.69 1.53 -33.66
N THR A 114 2.33 2.81 -33.57
CA THR A 114 3.11 3.81 -32.83
C THR A 114 2.26 4.55 -31.82
N VAL A 115 2.60 4.40 -30.55
CA VAL A 115 2.15 5.28 -29.47
C VAL A 115 3.34 6.19 -29.14
N PRO A 116 3.15 7.51 -29.00
CA PRO A 116 4.22 8.37 -28.52
C PRO A 116 4.72 7.81 -27.19
N VAL A 117 6.03 7.63 -27.05
CA VAL A 117 6.61 6.99 -25.87
C VAL A 117 6.20 7.72 -24.58
N GLU A 118 5.87 9.00 -24.67
CA GLU A 118 5.41 9.85 -23.56
C GLU A 118 4.02 9.44 -23.05
N VAL A 119 3.16 8.97 -23.96
CA VAL A 119 1.81 8.48 -23.66
C VAL A 119 1.91 7.08 -23.05
N LEU A 120 2.76 6.21 -23.61
CA LEU A 120 3.02 4.89 -23.06
C LEU A 120 3.65 4.98 -21.65
N LEU A 121 4.64 5.86 -21.47
CA LEU A 121 5.28 6.12 -20.19
C LEU A 121 4.34 6.77 -19.17
N LYS A 122 3.39 7.62 -19.60
CA LYS A 122 2.34 8.13 -18.71
C LYS A 122 1.39 7.03 -18.24
N ILE A 123 1.04 6.10 -19.11
CA ILE A 123 0.14 4.98 -18.78
C ILE A 123 0.86 4.01 -17.84
N LEU A 124 2.10 3.63 -18.18
CA LEU A 124 2.93 2.77 -17.33
C LEU A 124 3.22 3.43 -15.98
N ARG A 125 3.58 4.72 -15.93
CA ARG A 125 3.71 5.46 -14.66
C ARG A 125 2.40 5.52 -13.89
N ARG A 126 1.25 5.70 -14.53
CA ARG A 126 -0.04 5.69 -13.82
C ARG A 126 -0.43 4.30 -13.28
N CYS A 127 0.15 3.23 -13.84
CA CYS A 127 0.07 1.88 -13.31
C CYS A 127 1.11 1.61 -12.21
N THR A 128 2.25 2.31 -12.21
CA THR A 128 3.35 2.14 -11.22
C THR A 128 3.45 3.25 -10.17
N ASP A 129 2.73 4.36 -10.25
CA ASP A 129 2.71 5.42 -9.21
C ASP A 129 1.82 5.01 -8.01
N LYS A 130 1.55 3.71 -7.90
CA LYS A 130 1.20 2.98 -6.68
C LYS A 130 2.34 2.04 -6.25
N LEU A 131 3.59 2.48 -6.44
CA LEU A 131 4.82 1.85 -5.95
C LEU A 131 5.80 2.89 -5.34
N SER A 132 5.31 4.03 -4.85
CA SER A 132 6.08 4.92 -3.96
C SER A 132 5.24 5.37 -2.77
#